data_AF-A0A374WE10-F1
#
_entry.id   AF-A0A374WE10-F1
#
_cell.length_a   1.000
_cell.length_b   1.000
_cell.length_c   1.000
_cell.angle_alpha   90.00
_cell.angle_beta   90.00
_cell.angle_gamma   90.00
#
_symmetry.space_group_name_H-M   'P 1'
#
loop_
_entity.id
_entity.type
_entity.pdbx_description
1 polymer ?
#
loop_
_entity_poly.entity_id
_entity_poly.type
_entity_poly.pdbx_seq_one_letter_code
_entity_poly.pdbx_strand_id
1 'polypeptide(L)' 'MQENKQITYYPRKMRIGWCIAHTINVMGINVEVFGTKHTSYQKAFAEAEKMNRQQDVNQKNK' A
#
# COMPACT_ATOMS: atom_id res chain seq x y z
N MET A 1 -17.42 -5.26 13.88
CA MET A 1 -17.46 -5.56 12.43
C MET A 1 -16.21 -4.96 11.83
N GLN A 2 -15.24 -5.78 11.42
CA GLN A 2 -14.06 -5.28 10.71
C GLN A 2 -14.53 -4.93 9.30
N GLU A 3 -14.73 -3.65 9.00
CA GLU A 3 -14.90 -3.22 7.62
C GLU A 3 -13.67 -3.69 6.84
N ASN A 4 -13.88 -4.47 5.77
CA ASN A 4 -12.84 -4.78 4.80
C ASN A 4 -12.53 -3.50 4.01
N LYS A 5 -11.91 -2.54 4.68
CA LYS A 5 -11.52 -1.27 4.07
C LYS A 5 -10.45 -1.58 3.03
N GLN A 6 -10.72 -1.19 1.79
CA GLN A 6 -9.80 -1.44 0.69
C GLN A 6 -8.45 -0.78 1.03
N ILE A 7 -7.39 -1.59 1.02
CA ILE A 7 -6.03 -1.12 1.29
C ILE A 7 -5.54 -0.46 0.00
N THR A 8 -5.23 0.82 0.07
CA THR A 8 -4.60 1.55 -1.02
C THR A 8 -3.10 1.65 -0.76
N TYR A 9 -2.32 1.05 -1.64
CA TYR A 9 -0.87 1.18 -1.68
C TYR A 9 -0.47 2.45 -2.41
N TYR A 10 0.55 3.14 -1.89
CA TYR A 10 1.10 4.37 -2.47
C TYR A 10 2.61 4.47 -2.26
N PRO A 11 3.34 5.20 -3.12
CA PRO A 11 4.75 5.50 -2.89
C PRO A 11 4.94 6.46 -1.72
N ARG A 12 5.89 6.16 -0.85
CA ARG A 12 6.31 7.02 0.26
C ARG A 12 7.78 7.38 0.13
N LYS A 13 8.10 8.67 0.25
CA LYS A 13 9.49 9.14 0.25
C LYS A 13 10.17 8.72 1.55
N MET A 14 11.34 8.10 1.44
CA MET A 14 12.23 7.79 2.57
C MET A 14 13.46 8.71 2.56
N ARG A 15 14.24 8.70 3.66
CA ARG A 15 15.54 9.39 3.75
C ARG A 15 16.43 9.07 2.55
N ILE A 16 16.48 7.79 2.15
CA ILE A 16 17.17 7.32 0.95
C ILE A 16 16.18 6.48 0.14
N GLY A 17 15.94 6.86 -1.12
CA GLY A 17 14.99 6.17 -1.99
C GLY A 17 13.53 6.41 -1.62
N TRP A 18 12.71 5.41 -1.93
CA TRP A 18 11.26 5.37 -1.81
C TRP A 18 10.84 4.01 -1.26
N CYS A 19 9.61 3.88 -0.77
CA CYS A 19 9.00 2.59 -0.51
C CYS A 19 7.54 2.59 -0.94
N ILE A 20 6.92 1.42 -0.97
CA ILE A 20 5.48 1.28 -1.01
C ILE A 20 4.97 1.36 0.43
N ALA A 21 3.94 2.12 0.70
CA ALA A 21 3.30 2.24 2.00
C ALA A 21 1.80 2.05 1.88
N HIS A 22 1.16 1.71 3.00
CA HIS A 22 -0.29 1.65 3.11
C HIS A 22 -0.70 1.90 4.57
N THR A 23 -1.97 2.23 4.77
CA THR A 23 -2.53 2.47 6.10
C THR A 23 -3.34 1.26 6.55
N ILE A 24 -3.13 0.81 7.78
CA ILE A 24 -3.95 -0.20 8.44
C ILE A 24 -4.62 0.40 9.68
N ASN A 25 -5.80 -0.10 10.03
CA ASN A 25 -6.44 0.24 11.29
C ASN A 25 -6.19 -0.89 12.30
N VAL A 26 -5.49 -0.59 13.39
CA VAL A 26 -5.21 -1.54 14.47
C VAL A 26 -5.76 -0.94 15.76
N MET A 27 -6.73 -1.62 16.36
CA MET A 27 -7.39 -1.18 17.61
C MET A 27 -7.92 0.28 17.53
N GLY A 28 -8.45 0.68 16.38
CA GLY A 28 -8.95 2.04 16.15
C GLY A 28 -7.87 3.06 15.76
N ILE A 29 -6.59 2.69 15.81
CA ILE A 29 -5.47 3.56 15.45
C ILE A 29 -5.09 3.32 13.98
N ASN A 30 -4.99 4.39 13.21
CA ASN A 30 -4.47 4.32 11.85
C ASN A 30 -2.94 4.31 11.89
N VAL A 31 -2.35 3.20 11.47
CA VAL A 31 -0.91 2.99 11.41
C VAL A 31 -0.49 2.95 9.95
N GLU A 32 0.49 3.77 9.59
CA GLU A 32 1.15 3.69 8.30
C GLU A 32 2.23 2.59 8.35
N VAL A 33 2.16 1.66 7.41
CA VAL A 33 3.08 0.53 7.28
C VAL A 33 3.95 0.75 6.06
N PHE A 34 5.26 0.63 6.24
CA PHE A 34 6.24 0.75 5.17
C PHE A 34 6.64 -0.65 4.65
N GLY A 35 6.37 -0.90 3.38
CA GLY A 35 6.72 -2.12 2.68
C GLY A 35 8.02 -2.01 1.87
N THR A 36 8.02 -2.64 0.69
CA THR A 36 9.19 -2.79 -0.18
C THR A 36 9.84 -1.46 -0.56
N LYS A 37 11.17 -1.39 -0.45
CA LYS A 37 11.97 -0.22 -0.83
C LYS A 37 12.29 -0.24 -2.33
N HIS A 38 12.30 0.95 -2.92
CA HIS A 38 12.67 1.21 -4.31
C HIS A 38 13.62 2.39 -4.40
N THR A 39 14.47 2.38 -5.43
CA THR A 39 15.45 3.46 -5.67
C THR A 39 14.80 4.73 -6.24
N SER A 40 13.71 4.59 -7.01
CA SER A 40 13.02 5.69 -7.70
C SER A 40 11.53 5.67 -7.42
N TYR A 41 10.93 6.87 -7.44
CA TYR A 41 9.48 7.07 -7.33
C TYR A 41 8.72 6.26 -8.37
N GLN A 42 9.15 6.30 -9.63
CA GLN A 42 8.44 5.63 -10.74
C GLN A 42 8.31 4.12 -10.52
N LYS A 43 9.37 3.49 -9.97
CA LYS A 43 9.35 2.06 -9.63
C LYS A 43 8.38 1.77 -8.49
N ALA A 44 8.41 2.58 -7.43
CA ALA A 44 7.47 2.45 -6.32
C ALA A 44 6.02 2.66 -6.76
N PHE A 45 5.77 3.63 -7.66
CA PHE A 45 4.44 3.94 -8.18
C PHE A 45 3.89 2.79 -9.04
N ALA A 46 4.67 2.34 -10.02
CA ALA A 46 4.26 1.23 -10.88
C ALA A 46 3.96 -0.05 -10.09
N GLU A 47 4.73 -0.31 -9.03
CA GLU A 47 4.52 -1.47 -8.18
C GLU A 47 3.30 -1.31 -7.25
N ALA A 48 3.12 -0.14 -6.65
CA ALA A 48 1.92 0.17 -5.86
C ALA A 48 0.64 0.03 -6.69
N GLU A 49 0.62 0.50 -7.93
CA GLU A 49 -0.51 0.31 -8.83
C GLU A 49 -0.80 -1.15 -9.14
N LYS A 50 0.23 -1.99 -9.35
CA LYS A 50 0.03 -3.43 -9.56
C LYS A 50 -0.60 -4.06 -8.32
N MET A 51 -0.13 -3.70 -7.13
CA MET A 51 -0.68 -4.22 -5.88
C MET A 51 -2.14 -3.80 -5.69
N ASN A 52 -2.47 -2.54 -5.98
CA ASN A 52 -3.86 -2.05 -5.95
C ASN A 52 -4.75 -2.85 -6.91
N ARG A 53 -4.32 -3.03 -8.17
CA ARG A 53 -5.09 -3.81 -9.16
C ARG A 53 -5.29 -5.27 -8.73
N GLN A 54 -4.26 -5.91 -8.20
CA GLN A 54 -4.37 -7.30 -7.70
C GLN A 54 -5.34 -7.39 -6.52
N GLN A 55 -5.32 -6.40 -5.63
CA GLN A 55 -6.23 -6.37 -4.50
C GLN A 55 -7.68 -6.15 -4.94
N ASP A 56 -7.94 -5.25 -5.90
CA ASP A 56 -9.27 -5.06 -6.48
C ASP A 56 -9.81 -6.35 -7.11
N VAL A 57 -8.95 -7.09 -7.83
CA VAL A 57 -9.32 -8.39 -8.42
C VAL A 57 -9.63 -9.42 -7.34
N ASN A 58 -8.78 -9.53 -6.32
CA ASN A 58 -9.00 -10.46 -5.21
C ASN A 58 -10.27 -10.13 -4.41
N GLN A 59 -10.63 -8.86 -4.28
CA GLN A 59 -11.83 -8.44 -3.59
C GLN A 59 -13.10 -8.71 -4.40
N LYS A 60 -13.05 -8.56 -5.74
CA LYS A 60 -14.17 -8.91 -6.63
C LYS A 60 -14.43 -10.41 -6.75
N ASN A 61 -13.39 -11.23 -6.57
CA ASN A 61 -13.49 -12.68 -6.65
C ASN A 61 -13.90 -13.36 -5.32
N LYS A 62 -14.19 -12.57 -4.28
CA LYS A 62 -14.54 -13.04 -2.94
C LYS A 62 -15.97 -12.67 -2.59
#